data_AF-A0A7S0L193-F1
#
_entry.id   AF-A0A7S0L193-F1
#
_cell.length_a   1.000
_cell.length_b   1.000
_cell.length_c   1.000
_cell.angle_alpha   90.00
_cell.angle_beta   90.00
_cell.angle_gamma   90.00
#
_symmetry.space_group_name_H-M   'P 1'
#
loop_
_entity.id
_entity.type
_entity.pdbx_description
1 polymer ?
#
loop_
_entity_poly.entity_id
_entity_poly.type
_entity_poly.pdbx_seq_one_letter_code
_entity_poly.pdbx_strand_id
1 'polypeptide(L)'
;MSSKAFLKISVSLKSEVLDSSNSDLSLERCQDLVGAIEQENGSKRMTVAILQKTSIGVTLGKAIKAFRRRKRSSGEDAAGWDALIGRSQRLVTTWKTAAAKENSSSKASLSSADEEEGDSIKEGLPKTKAVYKSRLTQQRKELYKDPPELPPPAVIVEEKNCCLPKRDKKTGALTFVCGNSKDIQPILKDFHPNRTPEEIMRAGSFGGTYFRPIVSAVTNLKYVPSQVLQDTVNSKWIEGLDKKTMLTSSTYKPTVNKFGVKCGGSLGMWESSGWITDADPYGWFQWYCRFYQGRRCSDDARQISRWAKSAGSKGRFRSQLCNKILNANTSHSDTKISPVIRQTLLHWGIEITPSILEQHRKRTR
;
A
#
# COMPACT_ATOMS: atom_id res chain seq x y z
N MET A 1 -35.31 5.09 -15.11
CA MET A 1 -35.98 5.35 -13.81
C MET A 1 -35.63 4.35 -12.67
N SER A 2 -34.95 3.21 -12.90
CA SER A 2 -34.70 2.15 -11.88
C SER A 2 -33.73 2.51 -10.74
N SER A 3 -32.73 3.38 -10.97
CA SER A 3 -31.72 3.72 -9.94
C SER A 3 -32.26 4.58 -8.79
N LYS A 4 -33.35 5.33 -8.98
CA LYS A 4 -33.87 6.25 -7.94
C LYS A 4 -34.52 5.49 -6.76
N ALA A 5 -35.23 4.38 -7.03
CA ALA A 5 -35.87 3.57 -5.99
C ALA A 5 -34.83 2.86 -5.09
N PHE A 6 -33.86 2.17 -5.70
CA PHE A 6 -32.75 1.55 -4.96
C PHE A 6 -31.89 2.56 -4.21
N LEU A 7 -31.71 3.77 -4.75
CA LEU A 7 -31.02 4.84 -4.04
C LEU A 7 -31.81 5.28 -2.80
N LYS A 8 -33.13 5.48 -2.91
CA LYS A 8 -34.00 5.82 -1.79
C LYS A 8 -33.94 4.75 -0.69
N ILE A 9 -34.06 3.48 -1.07
CA ILE A 9 -33.96 2.35 -0.13
C ILE A 9 -32.57 2.27 0.50
N SER A 10 -31.50 2.51 -0.27
CA SER A 10 -30.14 2.54 0.29
C SER A 10 -29.91 3.71 1.25
N VAL A 11 -30.59 4.84 1.07
CA VAL A 11 -30.53 5.96 2.01
C VAL A 11 -31.25 5.59 3.30
N SER A 12 -32.47 5.04 3.22
CA SER A 12 -33.21 4.53 4.38
C SER A 12 -32.44 3.46 5.15
N LEU A 13 -31.82 2.49 4.47
CA LEU A 13 -30.98 1.49 5.14
C LEU A 13 -29.77 2.10 5.86
N LYS A 14 -29.24 3.23 5.40
CA LYS A 14 -28.13 3.90 6.11
C LYS A 14 -28.65 4.59 7.36
N SER A 15 -29.62 5.48 7.20
CA SER A 15 -30.14 6.29 8.31
C SER A 15 -30.85 5.45 9.38
N GLU A 16 -31.62 4.44 8.96
CA GLU A 16 -32.52 3.71 9.87
C GLU A 16 -31.91 2.42 10.42
N VAL A 17 -30.81 1.92 9.83
CA VAL A 17 -30.18 0.65 10.26
C VAL A 17 -28.70 0.78 10.61
N LEU A 18 -27.94 1.59 9.87
CA LEU A 18 -26.48 1.71 10.10
C LEU A 18 -26.14 2.84 11.07
N ASP A 19 -26.92 3.92 11.03
CA ASP A 19 -26.70 5.11 11.86
C ASP A 19 -27.56 5.08 13.15
N SER A 20 -28.54 4.16 13.23
CA SER A 20 -29.36 3.91 14.43
C SER A 20 -28.55 3.24 15.54
N SER A 21 -28.83 3.57 16.79
CA SER A 21 -28.24 2.85 17.93
C SER A 21 -28.69 1.38 17.92
N ASN A 22 -27.84 0.47 18.41
CA ASN A 22 -28.15 -0.96 18.39
C ASN A 22 -29.40 -1.33 19.22
N SER A 23 -29.88 -0.46 20.13
CA SER A 23 -31.11 -0.67 20.91
C SER A 23 -32.40 -0.39 20.14
N ASP A 24 -32.32 0.40 19.07
CA ASP A 24 -33.50 1.02 18.43
C ASP A 24 -33.91 0.33 17.12
N LEU A 25 -33.17 -0.73 16.74
CA LEU A 25 -33.43 -1.51 15.53
C LEU A 25 -34.67 -2.39 15.71
N SER A 26 -35.78 -1.97 15.09
CA SER A 26 -37.01 -2.75 14.95
C SER A 26 -36.88 -3.83 13.87
N LEU A 27 -37.26 -5.07 14.21
CA LEU A 27 -37.25 -6.20 13.28
C LEU A 27 -38.23 -5.98 12.11
N GLU A 28 -39.45 -5.55 12.41
CA GLU A 28 -40.51 -5.27 11.43
C GLU A 28 -40.03 -4.23 10.40
N ARG A 29 -39.45 -3.12 10.87
CA ARG A 29 -38.95 -2.09 9.97
C ARG A 29 -37.81 -2.58 9.08
N CYS A 30 -36.93 -3.43 9.61
CA CYS A 30 -35.86 -4.03 8.82
C CYS A 30 -36.42 -5.02 7.78
N GLN A 31 -37.50 -5.74 8.12
CA GLN A 31 -38.20 -6.64 7.20
C GLN A 31 -38.87 -5.88 6.06
N ASP A 32 -39.48 -4.72 6.33
CA ASP A 32 -40.07 -3.85 5.30
C ASP A 32 -39.02 -3.34 4.32
N LEU A 33 -37.88 -2.87 4.83
CA LEU A 33 -36.79 -2.35 4.00
C LEU A 33 -36.21 -3.45 3.10
N VAL A 34 -36.06 -4.67 3.60
CA VAL A 34 -35.61 -5.81 2.79
C VAL A 34 -36.71 -6.27 1.82
N GLY A 35 -37.98 -6.26 2.23
CA GLY A 35 -39.12 -6.56 1.37
C GLY A 35 -39.25 -5.60 0.18
N ALA A 36 -39.03 -4.31 0.41
CA ALA A 36 -38.99 -3.29 -0.65
C ALA A 36 -37.85 -3.55 -1.66
N ILE A 37 -36.70 -4.07 -1.19
CA ILE A 37 -35.60 -4.50 -2.07
C ILE A 37 -36.02 -5.71 -2.89
N GLU A 38 -36.67 -6.71 -2.27
CA GLU A 38 -37.13 -7.92 -2.95
C GLU A 38 -38.15 -7.59 -4.05
N GLN A 39 -39.10 -6.69 -3.76
CA GLN A 39 -40.12 -6.24 -4.72
C GLN A 39 -39.53 -5.51 -5.93
N GLU A 40 -38.61 -4.56 -5.69
CA GLU A 40 -37.91 -3.85 -6.77
C GLU A 40 -36.97 -4.78 -7.55
N ASN A 41 -36.37 -5.78 -6.88
CA ASN A 41 -35.49 -6.77 -7.52
C ASN A 41 -36.27 -7.79 -8.37
N GLY A 42 -37.50 -8.15 -8.00
CA GLY A 42 -38.37 -9.02 -8.78
C GLY A 42 -38.95 -8.34 -10.03
N SER A 43 -39.13 -7.02 -9.97
CA SER A 43 -39.73 -6.25 -11.06
C SER A 43 -38.75 -5.91 -12.19
N LYS A 44 -37.43 -5.93 -11.94
CA LYS A 44 -36.41 -5.43 -12.89
C LYS A 44 -35.08 -6.15 -12.77
N ARG A 45 -34.36 -6.26 -13.89
CA ARG A 45 -33.00 -6.84 -13.94
C ARG A 45 -31.99 -5.93 -13.22
N MET A 46 -31.43 -6.41 -12.11
CA MET A 46 -30.31 -5.75 -11.42
C MET A 46 -29.04 -5.80 -12.28
N THR A 47 -28.38 -4.66 -12.47
CA THR A 47 -27.12 -4.55 -13.22
C THR A 47 -25.97 -4.01 -12.35
N VAL A 48 -24.73 -4.23 -12.77
CA VAL A 48 -23.52 -3.70 -12.12
C VAL A 48 -23.59 -2.18 -11.98
N ALA A 49 -24.07 -1.47 -13.02
CA ALA A 49 -24.22 -0.02 -13.00
C ALA A 49 -25.21 0.47 -11.93
N ILE A 50 -26.32 -0.24 -11.73
CA ILE A 50 -27.31 0.10 -10.69
C ILE A 50 -26.72 -0.15 -9.30
N LEU A 51 -26.01 -1.26 -9.10
CA LEU A 51 -25.34 -1.58 -7.82
C LEU A 51 -24.29 -0.54 -7.44
N GLN A 52 -23.49 -0.07 -8.42
CA GLN A 52 -22.47 0.96 -8.19
C GLN A 52 -23.11 2.33 -7.88
N LYS A 53 -24.06 2.76 -8.72
CA LYS A 53 -24.70 4.08 -8.60
C LYS A 53 -25.49 4.24 -7.30
N THR A 54 -26.10 3.16 -6.81
CA THR A 54 -26.96 3.22 -5.62
C THR A 54 -26.25 2.75 -4.35
N SER A 55 -25.11 2.07 -4.49
CA SER A 55 -24.38 1.41 -3.40
C SER A 55 -25.21 0.42 -2.58
N ILE A 56 -26.40 0.00 -3.08
CA ILE A 56 -27.35 -0.82 -2.33
C ILE A 56 -26.76 -2.16 -1.89
N GLY A 57 -25.93 -2.80 -2.73
CA GLY A 57 -25.28 -4.08 -2.40
C GLY A 57 -24.28 -3.97 -1.25
N VAL A 58 -23.53 -2.86 -1.17
CA VAL A 58 -22.59 -2.60 -0.07
C VAL A 58 -23.35 -2.24 1.20
N THR A 59 -24.37 -1.39 1.07
CA THR A 59 -25.23 -0.97 2.19
C THR A 59 -25.95 -2.17 2.82
N LEU A 60 -26.58 -3.03 2.01
CA LEU A 60 -27.23 -4.25 2.49
C LEU A 60 -26.22 -5.22 3.13
N GLY A 61 -25.01 -5.33 2.57
CA GLY A 61 -23.93 -6.12 3.16
C GLY A 61 -23.50 -5.63 4.55
N LYS A 62 -23.55 -4.31 4.80
CA LYS A 62 -23.32 -3.72 6.12
C LYS A 62 -24.53 -3.93 7.04
N ALA A 63 -25.75 -3.78 6.53
CA ALA A 63 -26.99 -4.01 7.27
C ALA A 63 -27.09 -5.45 7.80
N ILE A 64 -26.67 -6.46 7.01
CA ILE A 64 -26.57 -7.86 7.47
C ILE A 64 -25.68 -8.00 8.72
N LYS A 65 -24.59 -7.22 8.82
CA LYS A 65 -23.73 -7.25 10.01
C LYS A 65 -24.43 -6.58 11.21
N ALA A 66 -25.21 -5.52 10.98
CA ALA A 66 -26.03 -4.89 12.00
C ALA A 66 -27.13 -5.84 12.51
N PHE A 67 -27.84 -6.55 11.61
CA PHE A 67 -28.84 -7.57 11.97
C PHE A 67 -28.24 -8.68 12.85
N ARG A 68 -27.04 -9.17 12.50
CA ARG A 68 -26.32 -10.18 13.33
C ARG A 68 -25.87 -9.64 14.69
N ARG A 69 -25.61 -8.34 14.80
CA ARG A 69 -25.31 -7.71 16.10
C ARG A 69 -26.59 -7.61 16.92
N ARG A 70 -27.67 -7.09 16.34
CA ARG A 70 -28.98 -6.97 17.00
C ARG A 70 -29.51 -8.32 17.48
N LYS A 71 -29.47 -9.37 16.64
CA LYS A 71 -29.85 -10.75 17.01
C LYS A 71 -29.13 -11.24 18.27
N ARG A 72 -27.84 -10.92 18.42
CA ARG A 72 -27.04 -11.32 19.60
C ARG A 72 -27.40 -10.53 20.86
N SER A 73 -28.03 -9.38 20.72
CA SER A 73 -28.34 -8.45 21.81
C SER A 73 -29.81 -8.44 22.22
N SER A 74 -30.77 -8.78 21.33
CA SER A 74 -32.20 -8.66 21.65
C SER A 74 -32.77 -9.83 22.46
N GLY A 75 -32.20 -11.04 22.35
CA GLY A 75 -32.72 -12.26 23.02
C GLY A 75 -34.08 -12.75 22.49
N GLU A 76 -34.92 -11.83 22.01
CA GLU A 76 -36.25 -12.04 21.43
C GLU A 76 -36.17 -12.15 19.89
N ASP A 77 -37.05 -13.00 19.32
CA ASP A 77 -37.26 -13.25 17.89
C ASP A 77 -36.01 -13.63 17.06
N ALA A 78 -35.16 -14.49 17.63
CA ALA A 78 -33.98 -15.04 16.95
C ALA A 78 -34.31 -15.66 15.57
N ALA A 79 -35.46 -16.33 15.46
CA ALA A 79 -35.94 -16.92 14.21
C ALA A 79 -36.28 -15.87 13.14
N GLY A 80 -36.92 -14.76 13.53
CA GLY A 80 -37.26 -13.66 12.63
C GLY A 80 -36.02 -12.93 12.10
N TRP A 81 -35.01 -12.74 12.95
CA TRP A 81 -33.72 -12.19 12.54
C TRP A 81 -32.94 -13.14 11.61
N ASP A 82 -32.98 -14.45 11.85
CA ASP A 82 -32.37 -15.44 10.96
C ASP A 82 -33.01 -15.47 9.58
N ALA A 83 -34.35 -15.42 9.52
CA ALA A 83 -35.08 -15.33 8.26
C ALA A 83 -34.72 -14.06 7.47
N LEU A 84 -34.64 -12.91 8.15
CA LEU A 84 -34.23 -11.63 7.55
C LEU A 84 -32.79 -11.64 7.03
N ILE A 85 -31.85 -12.19 7.81
CA ILE A 85 -30.44 -12.33 7.43
C ILE A 85 -30.33 -13.25 6.20
N GLY A 86 -31.04 -14.38 6.21
CA GLY A 86 -31.05 -15.34 5.12
C GLY A 86 -31.56 -14.73 3.81
N ARG A 87 -32.69 -14.00 3.85
CA ARG A 87 -33.23 -13.25 2.70
C ARG A 87 -32.23 -12.24 2.15
N SER A 88 -31.64 -11.43 3.04
CA SER A 88 -30.64 -10.41 2.68
C SER A 88 -29.39 -11.02 2.05
N GLN A 89 -28.92 -12.16 2.56
CA GLN A 89 -27.76 -12.88 2.00
C GLN A 89 -28.05 -13.46 0.61
N ARG A 90 -29.26 -14.00 0.40
CA ARG A 90 -29.67 -14.49 -0.93
C ARG A 90 -29.64 -13.36 -1.95
N LEU A 91 -30.19 -12.18 -1.63
CA LEU A 91 -30.13 -11.00 -2.50
C LEU A 91 -28.69 -10.61 -2.86
N VAL A 92 -27.81 -10.46 -1.87
CA VAL A 92 -26.39 -10.13 -2.10
C VAL A 92 -25.69 -11.19 -2.96
N THR A 93 -26.04 -12.46 -2.79
CA THR A 93 -25.45 -13.57 -3.55
C THR A 93 -25.94 -13.56 -4.99
N THR A 94 -27.25 -13.37 -5.21
CA THR A 94 -27.85 -13.20 -6.54
C THR A 94 -27.21 -12.03 -7.27
N TRP A 95 -27.01 -10.88 -6.61
CA TRP A 95 -26.36 -9.71 -7.21
C TRP A 95 -24.89 -9.94 -7.53
N LYS A 96 -24.15 -10.67 -6.69
CA LYS A 96 -22.76 -11.07 -6.99
C LYS A 96 -22.69 -11.96 -8.21
N THR A 97 -23.58 -12.95 -8.31
CA THR A 97 -23.66 -13.86 -9.46
C THR A 97 -24.10 -13.12 -10.73
N ALA A 98 -25.08 -12.24 -10.65
CA ALA A 98 -25.52 -11.41 -11.76
C ALA A 98 -24.41 -10.47 -12.25
N ALA A 99 -23.69 -9.81 -11.32
CA ALA A 99 -22.54 -8.97 -11.64
C ALA A 99 -21.38 -9.76 -12.27
N ALA A 100 -21.12 -10.98 -11.80
CA ALA A 100 -20.13 -11.87 -12.39
C ALA A 100 -20.52 -12.30 -13.81
N LYS A 101 -21.81 -12.65 -14.02
CA LYS A 101 -22.36 -12.99 -15.33
C LYS A 101 -22.34 -11.81 -16.30
N GLU A 102 -22.70 -10.62 -15.85
CA GLU A 102 -22.64 -9.39 -16.66
C GLU A 102 -21.19 -9.12 -17.09
N ASN A 103 -20.24 -9.20 -16.17
CA ASN A 103 -18.81 -9.05 -16.48
C ASN A 103 -18.25 -10.15 -17.41
N SER A 104 -18.78 -11.38 -17.38
CA SER A 104 -18.37 -12.43 -18.33
C SER A 104 -19.06 -12.28 -19.69
N SER A 105 -20.29 -11.75 -19.73
CA SER A 105 -21.05 -11.47 -20.95
C SER A 105 -20.42 -10.32 -21.73
N SER A 106 -20.05 -9.23 -21.05
CA SER A 106 -19.30 -8.11 -21.63
C SER A 106 -17.95 -8.57 -22.19
N LYS A 107 -17.37 -9.65 -21.67
CA LYS A 107 -16.09 -10.22 -22.12
C LYS A 107 -16.24 -11.12 -23.36
N ALA A 108 -17.42 -11.67 -23.60
CA ALA A 108 -17.73 -12.51 -24.77
C ALA A 108 -18.28 -11.71 -25.97
N SER A 109 -18.89 -10.54 -25.73
CA SER A 109 -19.37 -9.63 -26.78
C SER A 109 -18.29 -8.67 -27.33
N LEU A 110 -17.07 -8.70 -26.77
CA LEU A 110 -15.94 -7.85 -27.15
C LEU A 110 -15.09 -8.42 -28.30
N SER A 111 -15.50 -9.52 -28.94
CA SER A 111 -14.75 -10.17 -30.03
C SER A 111 -15.25 -9.88 -31.45
N SER A 112 -16.21 -8.97 -31.64
CA SER A 112 -16.65 -8.60 -33.00
C SER A 112 -17.35 -7.23 -33.03
N ALA A 113 -16.75 -6.31 -33.79
CA ALA A 113 -17.27 -5.02 -34.27
C ALA A 113 -17.20 -3.80 -33.32
N ASP A 114 -16.19 -2.96 -33.61
CA ASP A 114 -16.15 -1.49 -33.78
C ASP A 114 -16.73 -0.58 -32.69
N GLU A 115 -15.88 0.12 -31.94
CA GLU A 115 -15.34 1.49 -32.17
C GLU A 115 -16.21 2.58 -31.52
N GLU A 116 -15.55 3.46 -30.76
CA GLU A 116 -16.07 4.53 -29.87
C GLU A 116 -16.67 4.01 -28.53
N GLU A 117 -16.09 4.18 -27.34
CA GLU A 117 -15.22 5.20 -26.78
C GLU A 117 -14.32 4.49 -25.73
N GLY A 118 -13.09 4.14 -26.12
CA GLY A 118 -12.16 3.45 -25.26
C GLY A 118 -11.53 4.40 -24.23
N ASP A 119 -11.81 4.21 -22.95
CA ASP A 119 -10.89 4.70 -21.92
C ASP A 119 -9.66 3.78 -21.93
N SER A 120 -8.79 4.05 -22.91
CA SER A 120 -7.43 3.55 -23.00
C SER A 120 -6.79 3.58 -21.61
N ILE A 121 -6.04 2.54 -21.26
CA ILE A 121 -5.08 2.56 -20.15
C ILE A 121 -4.09 3.70 -20.46
N LYS A 122 -4.42 4.94 -20.12
CA LYS A 122 -3.52 6.07 -20.36
C LYS A 122 -2.34 5.89 -19.42
N GLU A 123 -1.20 5.56 -20.00
CA GLU A 123 0.08 5.50 -19.30
C GLU A 123 0.43 6.87 -18.72
N GLY A 124 1.31 6.87 -17.71
CA GLY A 124 1.76 8.09 -17.05
C GLY A 124 0.94 8.47 -15.83
N LEU A 125 1.31 9.61 -15.22
CA LEU A 125 0.81 10.03 -13.91
C LEU A 125 -0.70 10.33 -13.91
N PRO A 126 -1.43 9.95 -12.84
CA PRO A 126 -2.84 10.27 -12.71
C PRO A 126 -3.02 11.78 -12.46
N LYS A 127 -3.90 12.41 -13.24
CA LYS A 127 -4.16 13.87 -13.13
C LYS A 127 -5.08 14.25 -11.96
N THR A 128 -5.93 13.33 -11.50
CA THR A 128 -6.91 13.61 -10.44
C THR A 128 -7.01 12.45 -9.44
N LYS A 129 -7.41 12.76 -8.19
CA LYS A 129 -7.58 11.74 -7.15
C LYS A 129 -8.64 10.69 -7.50
N ALA A 130 -9.67 11.07 -8.27
CA ALA A 130 -10.71 10.16 -8.74
C ALA A 130 -10.17 9.14 -9.74
N VAL A 131 -9.40 9.58 -10.75
CA VAL A 131 -8.71 8.70 -11.71
C VAL A 131 -7.75 7.78 -10.95
N TYR A 132 -6.99 8.32 -10.01
CA TYR A 132 -6.04 7.52 -9.25
C TYR A 132 -6.72 6.45 -8.38
N LYS A 133 -7.81 6.81 -7.69
CA LYS A 133 -8.64 5.86 -6.94
C LYS A 133 -9.19 4.76 -7.83
N SER A 134 -9.63 5.10 -9.05
CA SER A 134 -10.08 4.12 -10.04
C SER A 134 -8.97 3.11 -10.38
N ARG A 135 -7.77 3.60 -10.73
CA ARG A 135 -6.60 2.74 -11.02
C ARG A 135 -6.26 1.80 -9.86
N LEU A 136 -6.16 2.34 -8.63
CA LEU A 136 -5.87 1.55 -7.42
C LEU A 136 -6.92 0.45 -7.21
N THR A 137 -8.20 0.78 -7.39
CA THR A 137 -9.32 -0.17 -7.22
C THR A 137 -9.31 -1.25 -8.31
N GLN A 138 -9.12 -0.88 -9.57
CA GLN A 138 -9.04 -1.79 -10.72
C GLN A 138 -7.88 -2.79 -10.55
N GLN A 139 -6.74 -2.32 -10.05
CA GLN A 139 -5.56 -3.13 -9.78
C GLN A 139 -5.62 -3.88 -8.43
N ARG A 140 -6.77 -3.86 -7.73
CA ARG A 140 -7.01 -4.52 -6.43
C ARG A 140 -5.98 -4.14 -5.37
N LYS A 141 -5.54 -2.88 -5.36
CA LYS A 141 -4.60 -2.34 -4.38
C LYS A 141 -5.33 -1.97 -3.10
N GLU A 142 -4.66 -2.16 -1.98
CA GLU A 142 -5.10 -1.64 -0.69
C GLU A 142 -5.14 -0.11 -0.73
N LEU A 143 -6.28 0.48 -0.38
CA LEU A 143 -6.45 1.92 -0.22
C LEU A 143 -6.24 2.30 1.25
N TYR A 144 -5.05 2.79 1.57
CA TYR A 144 -4.72 3.24 2.94
C TYR A 144 -5.30 4.63 3.24
N LYS A 145 -5.38 5.50 2.23
CA LYS A 145 -6.02 6.83 2.28
C LYS A 145 -7.19 6.88 1.30
N ASP A 146 -8.33 7.41 1.74
CA ASP A 146 -9.50 7.68 0.89
C ASP A 146 -10.01 9.12 1.15
N PRO A 147 -9.86 10.07 0.20
CA PRO A 147 -9.29 9.88 -1.13
C PRO A 147 -7.76 9.64 -1.10
N PRO A 148 -7.20 8.92 -2.09
CA PRO A 148 -5.75 8.68 -2.13
C PRO A 148 -4.97 9.99 -2.35
N GLU A 149 -3.74 10.05 -1.86
CA GLU A 149 -2.80 11.13 -2.17
C GLU A 149 -2.24 10.93 -3.57
N LEU A 150 -2.21 12.00 -4.37
CA LEU A 150 -1.60 11.92 -5.69
C LEU A 150 -0.10 11.59 -5.57
N PRO A 151 0.45 10.84 -6.53
CA PRO A 151 1.90 10.68 -6.60
C PRO A 151 2.59 12.04 -6.77
N PRO A 152 3.88 12.14 -6.40
CA PRO A 152 4.66 13.33 -6.67
C PRO A 152 4.68 13.68 -8.16
N PRO A 153 5.01 14.93 -8.52
CA PRO A 153 5.20 15.33 -9.91
C PRO A 153 6.23 14.45 -10.63
N ALA A 154 6.17 14.47 -11.96
CA ALA A 154 7.10 13.73 -12.81
C ALA A 154 8.55 14.04 -12.43
N VAL A 155 9.32 12.99 -12.21
CA VAL A 155 10.70 13.13 -11.72
C VAL A 155 11.63 13.45 -12.87
N ILE A 156 12.40 14.52 -12.72
CA ILE A 156 13.43 14.93 -13.68
C ILE A 156 14.76 14.38 -13.18
N VAL A 157 15.41 13.55 -13.99
CA VAL A 157 16.70 12.93 -13.69
C VAL A 157 17.81 13.75 -14.34
N GLU A 158 18.88 14.03 -13.59
CA GLU A 158 20.05 14.72 -14.15
C GLU A 158 20.78 13.79 -15.13
N GLU A 159 21.30 14.35 -16.24
CA GLU A 159 21.95 13.57 -17.30
C GLU A 159 23.25 12.89 -16.85
N LYS A 160 24.01 13.54 -15.97
CA LYS A 160 25.31 13.06 -15.52
C LYS A 160 25.20 12.45 -14.13
N ASN A 161 25.74 11.25 -13.98
CA ASN A 161 25.88 10.61 -12.67
C ASN A 161 27.03 11.22 -11.88
N CYS A 162 26.81 11.38 -10.58
CA CYS A 162 27.85 11.72 -9.62
C CYS A 162 28.79 10.54 -9.36
N CYS A 163 29.91 10.82 -8.70
CA CYS A 163 30.80 9.77 -8.20
C CYS A 163 30.12 8.91 -7.12
N LEU A 164 30.65 7.70 -6.95
CA LEU A 164 30.22 6.78 -5.90
C LEU A 164 30.45 7.39 -4.50
N PRO A 165 29.61 7.06 -3.51
CA PRO A 165 29.74 7.59 -2.17
C PRO A 165 31.05 7.18 -1.51
N LYS A 166 31.56 8.05 -0.64
CA LYS A 166 32.70 7.71 0.22
C LYS A 166 32.19 6.99 1.46
N ARG A 167 32.93 5.97 1.91
CA ARG A 167 32.61 5.23 3.14
C ARG A 167 33.63 5.54 4.22
N ASP A 168 33.14 5.98 5.38
CA ASP A 168 33.96 6.14 6.57
C ASP A 168 34.35 4.76 7.11
N LYS A 169 35.66 4.50 7.28
CA LYS A 169 36.19 3.19 7.66
C LYS A 169 35.82 2.77 9.09
N LYS A 170 35.59 3.73 9.99
CA LYS A 170 35.34 3.46 11.42
C LYS A 170 33.85 3.25 11.70
N THR A 171 33.01 4.09 11.12
CA THR A 171 31.57 4.14 11.38
C THR A 171 30.75 3.39 10.33
N GLY A 172 31.32 3.17 9.15
CA GLY A 172 30.63 2.61 7.99
C GLY A 172 29.68 3.60 7.29
N ALA A 173 29.60 4.85 7.77
CA ALA A 173 28.73 5.88 7.22
C ALA A 173 29.10 6.22 5.78
N LEU A 174 28.08 6.38 4.94
CA LEU A 174 28.21 6.77 3.55
C LEU A 174 27.97 8.27 3.41
N THR A 175 28.83 8.93 2.64
CA THR A 175 28.68 10.35 2.30
C THR A 175 28.52 10.50 0.79
N PHE A 176 27.58 11.35 0.39
CA PHE A 176 27.19 11.55 -1.00
C PHE A 176 27.44 13.00 -1.39
N VAL A 177 27.64 13.23 -2.69
CA VAL A 177 27.76 14.58 -3.26
C VAL A 177 26.44 15.02 -3.90
N CYS A 178 26.20 16.33 -3.93
CA CYS A 178 25.13 16.91 -4.74
C CYS A 178 25.47 16.77 -6.24
N GLY A 179 24.46 16.85 -7.09
CA GLY A 179 24.62 16.86 -8.54
C GLY A 179 24.89 18.26 -9.08
N ASN A 180 24.33 18.50 -10.26
CA ASN A 180 24.28 19.81 -10.89
C ASN A 180 23.49 20.78 -10.00
N SER A 181 22.31 20.36 -9.53
CA SER A 181 21.57 21.12 -8.53
C SER A 181 22.26 21.06 -7.16
N LYS A 182 22.32 22.20 -6.47
CA LYS A 182 22.82 22.33 -5.09
C LYS A 182 21.73 22.25 -4.03
N ASP A 183 20.47 22.02 -4.42
CA ASP A 183 19.31 22.06 -3.50
C ASP A 183 19.43 21.06 -2.35
N ILE A 184 20.03 19.89 -2.59
CA ILE A 184 20.21 18.85 -1.58
C ILE A 184 21.49 19.01 -0.74
N GLN A 185 22.39 19.94 -1.10
CA GLN A 185 23.68 20.09 -0.41
C GLN A 185 23.54 20.34 1.11
N PRO A 186 22.59 21.17 1.59
CA PRO A 186 22.43 21.37 3.03
C PRO A 186 22.00 20.09 3.76
N ILE A 187 21.03 19.36 3.21
CA ILE A 187 20.45 18.16 3.84
C ILE A 187 21.35 16.92 3.72
N LEU A 188 22.28 16.89 2.76
CA LEU A 188 23.26 15.82 2.62
C LEU A 188 24.22 15.70 3.80
N LYS A 189 24.43 16.80 4.56
CA LYS A 189 25.23 16.81 5.79
C LYS A 189 24.67 15.91 6.89
N ASP A 190 23.37 15.58 6.81
CA ASP A 190 22.68 14.72 7.78
C ASP A 190 22.34 13.35 7.19
N PHE A 191 22.54 13.14 5.88
CA PHE A 191 22.17 11.92 5.17
C PHE A 191 23.33 10.91 5.14
N HIS A 192 23.40 10.06 6.16
CA HIS A 192 24.47 9.09 6.38
C HIS A 192 23.96 7.67 6.66
N PRO A 193 23.36 6.98 5.68
CA PRO A 193 23.15 5.54 5.78
C PRO A 193 24.50 4.83 5.96
N ASN A 194 24.52 3.71 6.68
CA ASN A 194 25.73 2.92 6.92
C ASN A 194 25.70 1.53 6.28
N ARG A 195 24.67 1.26 5.46
CA ARG A 195 24.56 0.07 4.62
C ARG A 195 24.44 0.41 3.15
N THR A 196 25.23 -0.25 2.32
CA THR A 196 25.12 -0.16 0.86
C THR A 196 23.90 -0.93 0.34
N PRO A 197 23.40 -0.63 -0.88
CA PRO A 197 22.35 -1.44 -1.50
C PRO A 197 22.69 -2.93 -1.56
N GLU A 198 23.96 -3.27 -1.85
CA GLU A 198 24.45 -4.65 -1.82
C GLU A 198 24.29 -5.29 -0.44
N GLU A 199 24.79 -4.63 0.61
CA GLU A 199 24.70 -5.13 1.98
C GLU A 199 23.23 -5.35 2.40
N ILE A 200 22.32 -4.45 2.01
CA ILE A 200 20.88 -4.56 2.29
C ILE A 200 20.25 -5.76 1.58
N MET A 201 20.56 -5.98 0.31
CA MET A 201 20.04 -7.13 -0.44
C MET A 201 20.59 -8.46 0.09
N ARG A 202 21.90 -8.55 0.28
CA ARG A 202 22.58 -9.77 0.77
C ARG A 202 22.15 -10.13 2.19
N ALA A 203 21.86 -9.13 3.03
CA ALA A 203 21.32 -9.37 4.37
C ALA A 203 19.90 -9.94 4.39
N GLY A 204 19.15 -9.84 3.28
CA GLY A 204 17.74 -10.19 3.25
C GLY A 204 16.90 -9.12 3.93
N SER A 205 16.43 -8.16 3.14
CA SER A 205 15.72 -7.01 3.70
C SER A 205 14.22 -7.02 3.45
N PHE A 206 13.71 -7.64 2.39
CA PHE A 206 12.33 -7.38 1.92
C PHE A 206 11.49 -8.64 1.71
N GLY A 207 11.78 -9.69 2.50
CA GLY A 207 11.10 -10.97 2.46
C GLY A 207 11.17 -11.66 1.10
N GLY A 208 12.18 -11.35 0.29
CA GLY A 208 12.31 -11.90 -1.05
C GLY A 208 11.54 -11.19 -2.15
N THR A 209 10.76 -10.15 -1.84
CA THR A 209 9.67 -9.69 -2.72
C THR A 209 9.87 -8.30 -3.34
N TYR A 210 11.00 -7.65 -3.07
CA TYR A 210 11.13 -6.23 -3.40
C TYR A 210 10.98 -6.00 -4.90
N PHE A 211 11.73 -6.72 -5.72
CA PHE A 211 11.71 -6.63 -7.18
C PHE A 211 10.80 -7.68 -7.83
N ARG A 212 9.70 -8.08 -7.17
CA ARG A 212 8.70 -8.97 -7.77
C ARG A 212 7.98 -8.31 -8.95
N PRO A 213 7.26 -9.06 -9.80
CA PRO A 213 6.42 -8.46 -10.83
C PRO A 213 5.34 -7.56 -10.20
N ILE A 214 5.18 -6.33 -10.69
CA ILE A 214 4.15 -5.41 -10.21
C ILE A 214 3.41 -4.77 -11.37
N VAL A 215 2.16 -4.38 -11.13
CA VAL A 215 1.49 -3.33 -11.90
C VAL A 215 1.45 -2.10 -11.01
N SER A 216 1.91 -0.96 -11.49
CA SER A 216 1.90 0.28 -10.70
C SER A 216 0.66 1.11 -11.02
N ALA A 217 -0.03 1.60 -9.99
CA ALA A 217 -1.14 2.53 -10.16
C ALA A 217 -0.65 3.96 -10.49
N VAL A 218 0.60 4.28 -10.14
CA VAL A 218 1.23 5.58 -10.39
C VAL A 218 1.50 5.78 -11.87
N THR A 219 2.18 4.82 -12.50
CA THR A 219 2.52 4.90 -13.94
C THR A 219 1.51 4.20 -14.83
N ASN A 220 0.63 3.37 -14.26
CA ASN A 220 -0.28 2.48 -14.96
C ASN A 220 0.43 1.40 -15.81
N LEU A 221 1.70 1.11 -15.53
CA LEU A 221 2.53 0.16 -16.25
C LEU A 221 2.74 -1.15 -15.47
N LYS A 222 3.04 -2.22 -16.20
CA LYS A 222 3.50 -3.50 -15.65
C LYS A 222 5.03 -3.56 -15.70
N TYR A 223 5.65 -3.84 -14.57
CA TYR A 223 7.10 -3.98 -14.44
C TYR A 223 7.49 -5.43 -14.26
N VAL A 224 8.44 -5.89 -15.08
CA VAL A 224 8.98 -7.25 -15.06
C VAL A 224 10.30 -7.26 -14.29
N PRO A 225 10.53 -8.23 -13.38
CA PRO A 225 11.72 -8.25 -12.53
C PRO A 225 13.06 -8.16 -13.25
N SER A 226 13.22 -8.84 -14.39
CA SER A 226 14.48 -8.86 -15.14
C SER A 226 14.89 -7.47 -15.62
N GLN A 227 13.95 -6.71 -16.18
CA GLN A 227 14.18 -5.34 -16.67
C GLN A 227 14.52 -4.39 -15.53
N VAL A 228 13.75 -4.45 -14.43
CA VAL A 228 13.97 -3.57 -13.28
C VAL A 228 15.31 -3.86 -12.61
N LEU A 229 15.69 -5.14 -12.47
CA LEU A 229 16.99 -5.49 -11.92
C LEU A 229 18.14 -5.01 -12.81
N GLN A 230 18.02 -5.15 -14.13
CA GLN A 230 19.04 -4.70 -15.07
C GLN A 230 19.25 -3.18 -15.01
N ASP A 231 18.17 -2.42 -14.86
CA ASP A 231 18.19 -0.95 -14.80
C ASP A 231 18.64 -0.43 -13.42
N THR A 232 18.17 -1.04 -12.33
CA THR A 232 18.29 -0.47 -10.98
C THR A 232 19.49 -1.01 -10.20
N VAL A 233 19.89 -2.25 -10.46
CA VAL A 233 20.80 -3.00 -9.59
C VAL A 233 22.09 -3.35 -10.31
N ASN A 234 23.23 -2.98 -9.73
CA ASN A 234 24.52 -3.44 -10.24
C ASN A 234 24.60 -4.98 -10.16
N SER A 235 24.95 -5.62 -11.27
CA SER A 235 24.99 -7.08 -11.38
C SER A 235 25.90 -7.75 -10.34
N LYS A 236 27.01 -7.10 -9.96
CA LYS A 236 27.94 -7.59 -8.93
C LYS A 236 27.31 -7.69 -7.54
N TRP A 237 26.36 -6.80 -7.22
CA TRP A 237 25.68 -6.80 -5.91
C TRP A 237 24.82 -8.05 -5.69
N ILE A 238 24.38 -8.67 -6.78
CA ILE A 238 23.48 -9.83 -6.77
C ILE A 238 24.13 -11.09 -7.32
N GLU A 239 25.45 -11.05 -7.52
CA GLU A 239 26.24 -12.22 -7.91
C GLU A 239 26.21 -13.27 -6.79
N GLY A 240 25.93 -14.52 -7.17
CA GLY A 240 25.78 -15.64 -6.25
C GLY A 240 24.48 -15.67 -5.43
N LEU A 241 23.57 -14.70 -5.60
CA LEU A 241 22.28 -14.71 -4.88
C LEU A 241 21.22 -15.53 -5.63
N ASP A 242 20.41 -16.29 -4.88
CA ASP A 242 19.16 -16.84 -5.41
C ASP A 242 18.15 -15.70 -5.63
N LYS A 243 18.15 -15.15 -6.84
CA LYS A 243 17.28 -14.03 -7.23
C LYS A 243 15.78 -14.37 -7.10
N LYS A 244 15.39 -15.63 -7.30
CA LYS A 244 13.97 -16.05 -7.22
C LYS A 244 13.47 -15.99 -5.79
N THR A 245 14.29 -16.39 -4.82
CA THR A 245 13.90 -16.39 -3.41
C THR A 245 14.20 -15.06 -2.72
N MET A 246 15.31 -14.41 -3.04
CA MET A 246 15.79 -13.24 -2.28
C MET A 246 15.34 -11.89 -2.83
N LEU A 247 14.96 -11.80 -4.11
CA LEU A 247 14.69 -10.51 -4.76
C LEU A 247 13.32 -10.44 -5.47
N THR A 248 12.91 -11.53 -6.13
CA THR A 248 11.80 -11.51 -7.11
C THR A 248 10.63 -12.43 -6.76
N SER A 249 10.62 -12.98 -5.54
CA SER A 249 9.53 -13.83 -5.05
C SER A 249 8.20 -13.07 -5.11
N SER A 250 7.14 -13.72 -5.57
CA SER A 250 5.79 -13.13 -5.54
C SER A 250 5.19 -13.14 -4.12
N THR A 251 5.70 -14.02 -3.25
CA THR A 251 5.21 -14.21 -1.88
C THR A 251 6.26 -13.79 -0.87
N TYR A 252 5.83 -13.04 0.15
CA TYR A 252 6.71 -12.57 1.21
C TYR A 252 7.12 -13.73 2.13
N LYS A 253 8.42 -13.94 2.28
CA LYS A 253 9.02 -14.97 3.11
C LYS A 253 9.81 -14.33 4.26
N PRO A 254 9.26 -14.28 5.49
CA PRO A 254 9.96 -13.70 6.64
C PRO A 254 11.30 -14.37 6.95
N THR A 255 11.45 -15.65 6.62
CA THR A 255 12.69 -16.43 6.80
C THR A 255 13.85 -15.94 5.96
N VAL A 256 13.60 -15.21 4.87
CA VAL A 256 14.65 -14.56 4.07
C VAL A 256 15.22 -13.35 4.79
N ASN A 257 14.47 -12.74 5.71
CA ASN A 257 14.89 -11.52 6.36
C ASN A 257 15.98 -11.77 7.41
N LYS A 258 16.96 -10.86 7.51
CA LYS A 258 18.01 -10.88 8.53
C LYS A 258 17.48 -11.13 9.94
N PHE A 259 16.35 -10.49 10.29
CA PHE A 259 15.75 -10.59 11.62
C PHE A 259 14.54 -11.53 11.69
N GLY A 260 14.28 -12.32 10.64
CA GLY A 260 13.24 -13.36 10.63
C GLY A 260 11.79 -12.87 10.75
N VAL A 261 11.56 -11.55 10.66
CA VAL A 261 10.23 -10.94 10.87
C VAL A 261 9.73 -10.24 9.63
N LYS A 262 8.41 -10.29 9.41
CA LYS A 262 7.74 -9.46 8.39
C LYS A 262 7.68 -8.01 8.84
N CYS A 263 8.06 -7.09 7.97
CA CYS A 263 7.79 -5.67 8.15
C CYS A 263 7.61 -4.93 6.82
N GLY A 264 7.08 -3.71 6.89
CA GLY A 264 6.73 -2.90 5.73
C GLY A 264 5.24 -2.99 5.33
N GLY A 265 4.76 -1.93 4.68
CA GLY A 265 3.41 -1.85 4.13
C GLY A 265 3.28 -2.48 2.74
N SER A 266 2.04 -2.69 2.28
CA SER A 266 1.75 -3.20 0.93
C SER A 266 2.07 -2.16 -0.15
N LEU A 267 2.31 -2.59 -1.39
CA LEU A 267 2.52 -1.63 -2.50
C LEU A 267 1.35 -0.64 -2.63
N GLY A 268 0.11 -1.11 -2.44
CA GLY A 268 -1.07 -0.24 -2.46
C GLY A 268 -1.07 0.84 -1.38
N MET A 269 -0.63 0.50 -0.16
CA MET A 269 -0.44 1.48 0.92
C MET A 269 0.58 2.55 0.53
N TRP A 270 1.71 2.17 -0.08
CA TRP A 270 2.74 3.12 -0.51
C TRP A 270 2.27 4.00 -1.66
N GLU A 271 1.60 3.41 -2.66
CA GLU A 271 1.02 4.13 -3.80
C GLU A 271 -0.07 5.12 -3.34
N SER A 272 -1.05 4.67 -2.55
CA SER A 272 -2.15 5.53 -2.06
C SER A 272 -1.73 6.62 -1.07
N SER A 273 -0.52 6.52 -0.51
CA SER A 273 0.07 7.53 0.40
C SER A 273 0.97 8.55 -0.32
N GLY A 274 0.98 8.58 -1.66
CA GLY A 274 1.80 9.54 -2.43
C GLY A 274 3.31 9.34 -2.25
N TRP A 275 3.75 8.11 -1.92
CA TRP A 275 5.16 7.83 -1.61
C TRP A 275 5.97 7.27 -2.77
N ILE A 276 5.30 6.83 -3.82
CA ILE A 276 5.88 6.24 -5.03
C ILE A 276 5.87 7.29 -6.15
N THR A 277 6.96 7.37 -6.90
CA THR A 277 7.11 8.24 -8.08
C THR A 277 7.01 7.44 -9.37
N ASP A 278 6.90 8.13 -10.49
CA ASP A 278 7.00 7.53 -11.82
C ASP A 278 8.40 6.97 -12.11
N ALA A 279 9.45 7.68 -11.70
CA ALA A 279 10.83 7.21 -11.89
C ALA A 279 11.15 5.96 -11.07
N ASP A 280 10.69 5.88 -9.81
CA ASP A 280 11.01 4.78 -8.88
C ASP A 280 9.73 4.04 -8.43
N PRO A 281 9.12 3.20 -9.31
CA PRO A 281 7.84 2.51 -9.06
C PRO A 281 7.90 1.47 -7.92
N TYR A 282 9.10 1.04 -7.52
CA TYR A 282 9.33 0.21 -6.33
C TYR A 282 9.64 1.04 -5.08
N GLY A 283 9.70 2.36 -5.19
CA GLY A 283 9.83 3.29 -4.07
C GLY A 283 11.26 3.45 -3.54
N TRP A 284 11.36 3.74 -2.23
CA TRP A 284 12.59 4.22 -1.59
C TRP A 284 13.85 3.41 -1.90
N PHE A 285 13.81 2.07 -1.82
CA PHE A 285 15.03 1.29 -1.99
C PHE A 285 15.50 1.26 -3.45
N GLN A 286 14.58 1.31 -4.42
CA GLN A 286 14.95 1.49 -5.83
C GLN A 286 15.59 2.87 -6.04
N TRP A 287 15.00 3.93 -5.46
CA TRP A 287 15.60 5.25 -5.46
C TRP A 287 17.02 5.21 -4.86
N TYR A 288 17.20 4.53 -3.72
CA TYR A 288 18.48 4.42 -3.01
C TYR A 288 19.54 3.66 -3.83
N CYS A 289 19.18 2.56 -4.50
CA CYS A 289 20.08 1.84 -5.40
C CYS A 289 20.63 2.77 -6.49
N ARG A 290 19.78 3.57 -7.13
CA ARG A 290 20.19 4.47 -8.20
C ARG A 290 20.93 5.70 -7.65
N PHE A 291 20.49 6.26 -6.53
CA PHE A 291 21.16 7.37 -5.85
C PHE A 291 22.59 7.00 -5.43
N TYR A 292 22.77 5.78 -4.93
CA TYR A 292 24.08 5.22 -4.60
C TYR A 292 25.01 5.09 -5.82
N GLN A 293 24.45 4.76 -6.99
CA GLN A 293 25.19 4.68 -8.25
C GLN A 293 25.46 6.06 -8.88
N GLY A 294 25.09 7.15 -8.21
CA GLY A 294 25.38 8.51 -8.65
C GLY A 294 24.22 9.24 -9.30
N ARG A 295 23.07 8.59 -9.54
CA ARG A 295 21.89 9.26 -10.09
C ARG A 295 21.41 10.38 -9.16
N ARG A 296 21.09 11.54 -9.71
CA ARG A 296 20.42 12.64 -9.02
C ARG A 296 19.13 13.00 -9.72
N CYS A 297 18.13 13.43 -8.97
CA CYS A 297 16.83 13.77 -9.53
C CYS A 297 16.04 14.76 -8.67
N SER A 298 14.99 15.33 -9.24
CA SER A 298 14.10 16.29 -8.56
C SER A 298 13.41 15.73 -7.30
N ASP A 299 13.41 14.42 -7.09
CA ASP A 299 12.82 13.76 -5.92
C ASP A 299 13.79 13.57 -4.73
N ASP A 300 15.08 13.86 -4.92
CA ASP A 300 16.12 13.54 -3.93
C ASP A 300 15.87 14.19 -2.58
N ALA A 301 15.47 15.47 -2.58
CA ALA A 301 15.17 16.20 -1.34
C ALA A 301 14.05 15.55 -0.52
N ARG A 302 12.98 15.11 -1.19
CA ARG A 302 11.85 14.44 -0.54
C ARG A 302 12.29 13.10 0.03
N GLN A 303 13.06 12.32 -0.71
CA GLN A 303 13.51 11.00 -0.29
C GLN A 303 14.47 11.11 0.91
N ILE A 304 15.46 12.00 0.86
CA ILE A 304 16.36 12.28 1.99
C ILE A 304 15.57 12.74 3.22
N SER A 305 14.58 13.62 3.06
CA SER A 305 13.72 14.06 4.16
C SER A 305 12.93 12.92 4.80
N ARG A 306 12.39 11.99 4.00
CA ARG A 306 11.69 10.79 4.49
C ARG A 306 12.61 9.86 5.26
N TRP A 307 13.83 9.67 4.76
CA TRP A 307 14.86 8.91 5.47
C TRP A 307 15.22 9.59 6.79
N ALA A 308 15.41 10.91 6.81
CA ALA A 308 15.78 11.64 8.02
C ALA A 308 14.72 11.47 9.13
N LYS A 309 13.43 11.56 8.76
CA LYS A 309 12.29 11.34 9.67
C LYS A 309 12.20 9.90 10.19
N SER A 310 12.69 8.92 9.42
CA SER A 310 12.57 7.49 9.75
C SER A 310 13.81 6.95 10.47
N ALA A 311 14.99 7.11 9.86
CA ALA A 311 16.25 6.48 10.21
C ALA A 311 17.39 7.48 10.51
N GLY A 312 17.18 8.78 10.28
CA GLY A 312 18.14 9.84 10.62
C GLY A 312 18.46 9.91 12.12
N SER A 313 19.39 10.78 12.51
CA SER A 313 19.86 10.92 13.91
C SER A 313 18.74 11.18 14.93
N LYS A 314 17.67 11.88 14.49
CA LYS A 314 16.42 12.12 15.25
C LYS A 314 15.22 11.34 14.70
N GLY A 315 15.46 10.40 13.78
CA GLY A 315 14.42 9.64 13.12
C GLY A 315 13.65 8.75 14.10
N ARG A 316 12.35 8.56 13.83
CA ARG A 316 11.41 7.83 14.69
C ARG A 316 11.92 6.44 15.04
N PHE A 317 12.25 5.63 14.03
CA PHE A 317 12.62 4.23 14.22
C PHE A 317 14.01 4.09 14.85
N ARG A 318 14.96 4.94 14.45
CA ARG A 318 16.32 4.95 15.03
C ARG A 318 16.26 5.31 16.50
N SER A 319 15.58 6.40 16.85
CA SER A 319 15.44 6.85 18.24
C SER A 319 14.72 5.81 19.09
N GLN A 320 13.63 5.23 18.59
CA GLN A 320 12.88 4.20 19.30
C GLN A 320 13.72 2.96 19.59
N LEU A 321 14.52 2.48 18.62
CA LEU A 321 15.39 1.32 18.84
C LEU A 321 16.52 1.63 19.81
N CYS A 322 17.20 2.77 19.66
CA CYS A 322 18.27 3.18 20.59
C CYS A 322 17.74 3.27 22.03
N ASN A 323 16.61 3.93 22.26
CA ASN A 323 15.99 4.02 23.59
C ASN A 323 15.69 2.63 24.16
N LYS A 324 15.16 1.72 23.36
CA LYS A 324 14.87 0.35 23.82
C LYS A 324 16.13 -0.43 24.19
N ILE A 325 17.20 -0.30 23.42
CA ILE A 325 18.49 -0.94 23.73
C ILE A 325 19.07 -0.39 25.04
N LEU A 326 19.07 0.95 25.19
CA LEU A 326 19.58 1.62 26.39
C LEU A 326 18.77 1.28 27.64
N ASN A 327 17.44 1.29 27.54
CA ASN A 327 16.55 0.97 28.68
C ASN A 327 16.64 -0.49 29.09
N ALA A 328 16.90 -1.40 28.14
CA ALA A 328 17.14 -2.81 28.43
C ALA A 328 18.56 -3.09 28.94
N ASN A 329 19.42 -2.07 29.03
CA ASN A 329 20.83 -2.17 29.43
C ASN A 329 21.59 -3.30 28.70
N THR A 330 21.37 -3.44 27.40
CA THR A 330 21.95 -4.50 26.56
C THR A 330 22.85 -3.93 25.46
N SER A 331 23.52 -4.82 24.72
CA SER A 331 24.37 -4.46 23.60
C SER A 331 23.56 -4.03 22.36
N HIS A 332 24.15 -3.16 21.54
CA HIS A 332 23.64 -2.80 20.21
C HIS A 332 23.35 -4.02 19.31
N SER A 333 24.09 -5.12 19.51
CA SER A 333 24.01 -6.35 18.74
C SER A 333 22.87 -7.28 19.16
N ASP A 334 22.17 -7.00 20.26
CA ASP A 334 21.07 -7.85 20.73
C ASP A 334 19.84 -7.79 19.80
N THR A 335 19.75 -8.77 18.90
CA THR A 335 18.73 -8.85 17.86
C THR A 335 17.33 -9.12 18.40
N LYS A 336 17.20 -9.56 19.66
CA LYS A 336 15.90 -9.79 20.32
C LYS A 336 15.18 -8.48 20.62
N ILE A 337 15.93 -7.38 20.78
CA ILE A 337 15.32 -6.06 20.99
C ILE A 337 14.71 -5.54 19.69
N SER A 338 13.38 -5.60 19.63
CA SER A 338 12.54 -5.04 18.56
C SER A 338 13.01 -5.42 17.15
N PRO A 339 13.01 -6.72 16.79
CA PRO A 339 13.46 -7.20 15.48
C PRO A 339 12.73 -6.51 14.31
N VAL A 340 11.45 -6.15 14.48
CA VAL A 340 10.67 -5.43 13.45
C VAL A 340 11.25 -4.04 13.18
N ILE A 341 11.69 -3.32 14.21
CA ILE A 341 12.30 -1.99 14.04
C ILE A 341 13.70 -2.12 13.44
N ARG A 342 14.46 -3.14 13.85
CA ARG A 342 15.77 -3.46 13.24
C ARG A 342 15.63 -3.74 11.75
N GLN A 343 14.67 -4.58 11.37
CA GLN A 343 14.36 -4.87 9.96
C GLN A 343 13.92 -3.60 9.21
N THR A 344 13.07 -2.78 9.84
CA THR A 344 12.65 -1.50 9.25
C THR A 344 13.85 -0.57 9.01
N LEU A 345 14.77 -0.43 9.95
CA LEU A 345 15.97 0.40 9.76
C LEU A 345 16.89 -0.14 8.67
N LEU A 346 17.00 -1.47 8.56
CA LEU A 346 17.75 -2.11 7.48
C LEU A 346 17.17 -1.75 6.10
N HIS A 347 15.84 -1.67 5.95
CA HIS A 347 15.21 -1.17 4.71
C HIS A 347 15.66 0.27 4.36
N TRP A 348 15.91 1.09 5.38
CA TRP A 348 16.39 2.47 5.25
C TRP A 348 17.92 2.58 5.25
N GLY A 349 18.64 1.46 5.13
CA GLY A 349 20.10 1.44 5.07
C GLY A 349 20.82 1.82 6.36
N ILE A 350 20.18 1.56 7.50
CA ILE A 350 20.75 1.78 8.83
C ILE A 350 20.77 0.49 9.64
N GLU A 351 21.94 0.17 10.19
CA GLU A 351 22.08 -0.73 11.34
C GLU A 351 22.67 0.03 12.53
N ILE A 352 22.17 -0.24 13.74
CA ILE A 352 22.66 0.40 14.95
C ILE A 352 24.05 -0.13 15.28
N THR A 353 25.01 0.78 15.38
CA THR A 353 26.41 0.52 15.79
C THR A 353 26.68 1.11 17.18
N PRO A 354 27.80 0.75 17.85
CA PRO A 354 28.20 1.39 19.10
C PRO A 354 28.30 2.92 18.97
N SER A 355 28.86 3.40 17.87
CA SER A 355 28.98 4.85 17.59
C SER A 355 27.62 5.53 17.49
N ILE A 356 26.66 4.92 16.79
CA ILE A 356 25.29 5.44 16.69
C ILE A 356 24.60 5.50 18.06
N LEU A 357 24.76 4.45 18.86
CA LEU A 357 24.15 4.35 20.17
C LEU A 357 24.73 5.39 21.13
N GLU A 358 26.04 5.60 21.09
CA GLU A 358 26.73 6.61 21.90
C GLU A 358 26.36 8.04 21.49
N GLN A 359 26.31 8.33 20.19
CA GLN A 359 25.82 9.63 19.70
C GLN A 359 24.38 9.90 20.15
N HIS A 360 23.52 8.87 20.14
CA HIS A 360 22.15 9.00 20.62
C HIS A 360 22.11 9.27 22.11
N ARG A 361 22.87 8.51 22.92
CA ARG A 361 22.98 8.70 24.37
C ARG A 361 23.42 10.11 24.74
N LYS A 362 24.45 10.66 24.07
CA LYS A 362 24.94 12.03 24.30
C LYS A 362 23.93 13.11 23.94
N ARG A 363 23.01 12.83 23.02
CA ARG A 363 21.99 13.78 22.57
C ARG A 363 20.75 13.80 23.47
N THR A 364 20.47 12.68 24.15
CA THR A 364 19.25 12.51 24.97
C THR A 364 19.50 12.56 26.48
N ARG A 365 20.78 12.51 26.89
CA ARG A 365 21.21 13.05 28.18
C ARG A 365 21.24 14.56 28.08
#